data_AF-A0A953DGU0-F1
#
_entry.id   AF-A0A953DGU0-F1
#
_cell.length_a   1.000
_cell.length_b   1.000
_cell.length_c   1.000
_cell.angle_alpha   90.00
_cell.angle_beta   90.00
_cell.angle_gamma   90.00
#
_symmetry.space_group_name_H-M   'P 1'
#
loop_
_entity.id
_entity.type
_entity.pdbx_description
1 polymer ?
#
loop_
_entity_poly.entity_id
_entity_poly.type
_entity_poly.pdbx_seq_one_letter_code
_entity_poly.pdbx_strand_id
1 'polypeptide(L)'
;MSFHLFGIRHHGPGCARSLRTALQELAPDLVLVEGPADAQEILPLLNHPHMWPPVALLIYRPDQPRQARYYPLSAFSPEWQALRYALQEGIAARFIDLPLALRLGSNIQEVEHKEETSPSPSTPQPDEEQEPTEEIANDPLSLLSFAAGYHDHELWWEQQIEQRQNAQGLFEGIREAMRALRDGRPPRNQEDAWREAHMRQMLRQARAEGFQRIAVICGAWHLPALEDLDAFSEADDRALLQSLKRVNVAATWIPWSNDRLAYASGYGAGIAAPGWYELLWSAPAQAGIRWVIRAAELLRQEGFDVSPASVIEAVRLAEGLAALRDASAPGLAELQEAIQSVLCRGETAPMRLIEQRLVIGSCMGKVPPETPAVPLQRDLEQQQRRLRLKPAPEVKELELDLRNETDRARSRLLHRLRLLGIPWGEPQTIAASKRGTFHERWKLQWQHEFALLIIEANVWGNTLESAATGFALAAAEHHEQLAQLSELLNLVLQAELPPALDRLLERIHACAALASDVRHLMDAMPALARVARYGDVRGSDTQQVRTVVEAFFARTLISLPGACLSLDEEAARTLLTSIQHMDSSILTLADEDLHAEWCALLKRLSEEEQPHPLLRQSRIHNSAPTS
;
A
#
# COMPACT_ATOMS: atom_id res chain seq x y z
N MET A 1 2.39 -20.42 40.71
CA MET A 1 2.57 -19.50 39.58
C MET A 1 1.58 -19.94 38.54
N SER A 2 0.62 -19.09 38.19
CA SER A 2 -0.45 -19.43 37.25
C SER A 2 -0.30 -18.59 35.99
N PHE A 3 -0.16 -19.27 34.85
CA PHE A 3 -0.38 -18.65 33.56
C PHE A 3 -1.88 -18.53 33.34
N HIS A 4 -2.35 -17.34 33.00
CA HIS A 4 -3.73 -17.08 32.62
C HIS A 4 -3.74 -16.84 31.12
N LEU A 5 -4.20 -17.85 30.36
CA LEU A 5 -4.18 -17.83 28.91
C LEU A 5 -5.49 -17.24 28.36
N PHE A 6 -5.34 -16.22 27.52
CA PHE A 6 -6.44 -15.51 26.87
C PHE A 6 -6.32 -15.73 25.36
N GLY A 7 -7.12 -16.67 24.85
CA GLY A 7 -7.23 -16.93 23.42
C GLY A 7 -8.05 -15.85 22.77
N ILE A 8 -7.47 -15.18 21.79
CA ILE A 8 -8.11 -14.08 21.10
C ILE A 8 -8.28 -14.37 19.61
N ARG A 9 -9.19 -13.62 19.00
CA ARG A 9 -9.14 -13.33 17.57
C ARG A 9 -8.60 -11.91 17.39
N HIS A 10 -7.69 -11.74 16.45
CA HIS A 10 -7.17 -10.42 16.08
C HIS A 10 -8.34 -9.50 15.70
N HIS A 11 -8.26 -8.23 16.11
CA HIS A 11 -9.26 -7.21 15.74
C HIS A 11 -10.73 -7.48 16.17
N GLY A 12 -10.94 -8.26 17.24
CA GLY A 12 -12.28 -8.51 17.81
C GLY A 12 -12.71 -7.49 18.88
N PRO A 13 -13.70 -6.61 18.64
CA PRO A 13 -14.11 -5.58 19.61
C PRO A 13 -14.73 -6.13 20.90
N GLY A 14 -15.53 -7.20 20.83
CA GLY A 14 -16.07 -7.88 22.02
C GLY A 14 -14.99 -8.63 22.77
N CYS A 15 -14.14 -9.36 22.05
CA CYS A 15 -12.98 -10.03 22.64
C CYS A 15 -12.07 -9.03 23.39
N ALA A 16 -11.81 -7.86 22.80
CA ALA A 16 -11.01 -6.80 23.41
C ALA A 16 -11.66 -6.21 24.67
N ARG A 17 -12.98 -6.04 24.71
CA ARG A 17 -13.70 -5.58 25.93
C ARG A 17 -13.59 -6.61 27.04
N SER A 18 -13.88 -7.87 26.74
CA SER A 18 -13.78 -8.97 27.69
C SER A 18 -12.36 -9.14 28.23
N LEU A 19 -11.35 -8.99 27.37
CA LEU A 19 -9.95 -9.05 27.78
C LEU A 19 -9.59 -7.92 28.76
N ARG A 20 -10.06 -6.68 28.51
CA ARG A 20 -9.82 -5.57 29.46
C ARG A 20 -10.41 -5.87 30.84
N THR A 21 -11.64 -6.39 30.90
CA THR A 21 -12.26 -6.79 32.16
C THR A 21 -11.45 -7.89 32.84
N ALA A 22 -11.05 -8.93 32.10
CA ALA A 22 -10.26 -10.04 32.64
C ALA A 22 -8.88 -9.58 33.18
N LEU A 23 -8.21 -8.67 32.49
CA LEU A 23 -6.93 -8.10 32.95
C LEU A 23 -7.09 -7.27 34.22
N GLN A 24 -8.17 -6.48 34.33
CA GLN A 24 -8.48 -5.71 35.54
C GLN A 24 -8.75 -6.62 36.75
N GLU A 25 -9.49 -7.71 36.56
CA GLU A 25 -9.80 -8.68 37.61
C GLU A 25 -8.56 -9.48 38.03
N LEU A 26 -7.75 -9.91 37.06
CA LEU A 26 -6.52 -10.67 37.30
C LEU A 26 -5.43 -9.81 37.98
N ALA A 27 -5.36 -8.53 37.60
CA ALA A 27 -4.31 -7.59 37.99
C ALA A 27 -2.89 -8.20 37.81
N PRO A 28 -2.49 -8.56 36.58
CA PRO A 28 -1.25 -9.30 36.35
C PRO A 28 0.01 -8.52 36.76
N ASP A 29 1.09 -9.24 37.08
CA ASP A 29 2.43 -8.66 37.25
C ASP A 29 3.29 -8.73 35.97
N LEU A 30 2.82 -9.46 34.96
CA LEU A 30 3.39 -9.54 33.62
C LEU A 30 2.30 -9.79 32.58
N VAL A 31 2.39 -9.06 31.46
CA VAL A 31 1.53 -9.25 30.28
C VAL A 31 2.41 -9.73 29.12
N LEU A 32 2.13 -10.93 28.64
CA LEU A 32 2.77 -11.55 27.48
C LEU A 32 1.80 -11.52 26.30
N VAL A 33 2.22 -10.98 25.16
CA VAL A 33 1.35 -10.80 23.98
C VAL A 33 1.99 -11.45 22.76
N GLU A 34 1.20 -12.19 21.99
CA GLU A 34 1.58 -12.68 20.67
C GLU A 34 1.91 -11.48 19.77
N GLY A 35 3.19 -11.37 19.47
CA GLY A 35 3.76 -10.38 18.60
C GLY A 35 5.26 -10.61 18.52
N PRO A 36 5.92 -10.06 17.50
CA PRO A 36 7.31 -10.34 17.21
C PRO A 36 8.24 -9.66 18.23
N ALA A 37 9.10 -10.44 18.87
CA ALA A 37 10.03 -9.93 19.89
C ALA A 37 11.01 -8.85 19.37
N ASP A 38 11.25 -8.77 18.05
CA ASP A 38 12.11 -7.73 17.45
C ASP A 38 11.57 -6.30 17.66
N ALA A 39 10.29 -6.15 18.00
CA ALA A 39 9.66 -4.85 18.22
C ALA A 39 9.60 -4.42 19.69
N GLN A 40 10.20 -5.18 20.61
CA GLN A 40 10.12 -4.94 22.04
C GLN A 40 10.55 -3.51 22.44
N GLU A 41 11.58 -2.96 21.78
CA GLU A 41 12.14 -1.63 22.11
C GLU A 41 11.21 -0.46 21.75
N ILE A 42 10.32 -0.64 20.77
CA ILE A 42 9.39 0.40 20.30
C ILE A 42 7.99 0.28 20.91
N LEU A 43 7.77 -0.71 21.77
CA LEU A 43 6.53 -0.94 22.51
C LEU A 43 6.10 0.29 23.35
N PRO A 44 7.00 1.04 24.03
CA PRO A 44 6.60 2.21 24.83
C PRO A 44 5.87 3.30 24.04
N LEU A 45 6.08 3.39 22.71
CA LEU A 45 5.41 4.37 21.84
C LEU A 45 3.89 4.17 21.79
N LEU A 46 3.37 2.98 22.10
CA LEU A 46 1.93 2.71 22.17
C LEU A 46 1.22 3.59 23.21
N ASN A 47 1.92 4.06 24.25
CA ASN A 47 1.34 4.95 25.24
C ASN A 47 1.39 6.44 24.84
N HIS A 48 2.01 6.77 23.70
CA HIS A 48 2.17 8.15 23.27
C HIS A 48 0.82 8.81 22.91
N PRO A 49 0.54 10.07 23.31
CA PRO A 49 -0.75 10.73 23.04
C PRO A 49 -1.12 10.90 21.56
N HIS A 50 -0.11 10.94 20.68
CA HIS A 50 -0.29 11.05 19.23
C HIS A 50 -0.24 9.71 18.48
N MET A 51 -0.22 8.57 19.19
CA MET A 51 -0.34 7.25 18.59
C MET A 51 -1.83 6.91 18.43
N TRP A 52 -2.37 7.06 17.22
CA TRP A 52 -3.79 6.85 16.93
C TRP A 52 -3.96 5.68 15.96
N PRO A 53 -4.55 4.55 16.38
CA PRO A 53 -4.80 3.43 15.48
C PRO A 53 -5.87 3.78 14.42
N PRO A 54 -5.92 3.07 13.28
CA PRO A 54 -5.13 1.88 12.97
C PRO A 54 -3.66 2.18 12.64
N VAL A 55 -2.74 1.45 13.26
CA VAL A 55 -1.29 1.52 13.01
C VAL A 55 -0.76 0.12 12.79
N ALA A 56 0.35 -0.02 12.08
CA ALA A 56 1.00 -1.31 11.91
C ALA A 56 2.42 -1.25 12.45
N LEU A 57 2.81 -2.31 13.13
CA LEU A 57 4.20 -2.58 13.39
C LEU A 57 4.82 -3.14 12.11
N LEU A 58 5.81 -2.44 11.58
CA LEU A 58 6.59 -2.84 10.41
C LEU A 58 7.94 -3.36 10.87
N ILE A 59 8.24 -4.62 10.56
CA ILE A 59 9.57 -5.18 10.74
C ILE A 59 10.11 -5.59 9.38
N TYR A 60 11.31 -5.14 9.05
CA TYR A 60 11.92 -5.32 7.74
C TYR A 60 13.43 -5.53 7.86
N ARG A 61 14.03 -6.07 6.80
CA ARG A 61 15.48 -6.15 6.65
C ARG A 61 16.05 -4.84 6.08
N PRO A 62 16.96 -4.15 6.78
CA PRO A 62 17.54 -2.90 6.27
C PRO A 62 18.29 -3.07 4.93
N ASP A 63 18.90 -4.23 4.69
CA ASP A 63 19.63 -4.55 3.47
C ASP A 63 18.70 -4.98 2.31
N GLN A 64 17.50 -5.47 2.62
CA GLN A 64 16.49 -5.89 1.64
C GLN A 64 15.08 -5.52 2.14
N PRO A 65 14.68 -4.23 2.08
CA PRO A 65 13.45 -3.75 2.74
C PRO A 65 12.16 -4.46 2.30
N ARG A 66 12.11 -5.03 1.09
CA ARG A 66 10.98 -5.87 0.62
C ARG A 66 10.75 -7.11 1.46
N GLN A 67 11.78 -7.64 2.11
CA GLN A 67 11.64 -8.68 3.11
C GLN A 67 11.14 -8.07 4.42
N ALA A 68 9.82 -7.86 4.48
CA ALA A 68 9.15 -7.22 5.60
C ALA A 68 7.85 -7.92 5.96
N ARG A 69 7.37 -7.67 7.19
CA ARG A 69 6.01 -8.02 7.62
C ARG A 69 5.37 -6.87 8.37
N TYR A 70 4.07 -6.77 8.20
CA TYR A 70 3.20 -5.84 8.88
C TYR A 70 2.40 -6.58 9.93
N TYR A 71 2.27 -5.99 11.11
CA TYR A 71 1.38 -6.45 12.18
C TYR A 71 0.43 -5.28 12.51
N PRO A 72 -0.66 -5.12 11.73
CA PRO A 72 -1.69 -4.12 11.97
C PRO A 72 -2.32 -4.27 13.36
N LEU A 73 -2.67 -3.14 13.96
CA LEU A 73 -3.42 -3.03 15.21
C LEU A 73 -4.41 -1.88 15.10
N SER A 74 -5.65 -2.14 15.50
CA SER A 74 -6.75 -1.18 15.62
C SER A 74 -7.03 -0.85 17.09
N ALA A 75 -7.82 0.19 17.35
CA ALA A 75 -8.28 0.52 18.71
C ALA A 75 -9.03 -0.64 19.38
N PHE A 76 -9.60 -1.55 18.61
CA PHE A 76 -10.39 -2.67 19.08
C PHE A 76 -9.65 -4.01 18.97
N SER A 77 -8.33 -3.97 18.74
CA SER A 77 -7.51 -5.19 18.79
C SER A 77 -7.25 -5.59 20.24
N PRO A 78 -7.49 -6.85 20.65
CA PRO A 78 -7.24 -7.28 22.01
C PRO A 78 -5.79 -7.08 22.47
N GLU A 79 -4.82 -7.30 21.58
CA GLU A 79 -3.38 -7.08 21.78
C GLU A 79 -3.09 -5.61 22.06
N TRP A 80 -3.66 -4.72 21.25
CA TRP A 80 -3.54 -3.28 21.46
C TRP A 80 -4.04 -2.90 22.84
N GLN A 81 -5.20 -3.43 23.25
CA GLN A 81 -5.77 -3.17 24.58
C GLN A 81 -4.93 -3.75 25.71
N ALA A 82 -4.39 -4.96 25.57
CA ALA A 82 -3.53 -5.59 26.56
C ALA A 82 -2.22 -4.82 26.77
N LEU A 83 -1.55 -4.44 25.68
CA LEU A 83 -0.31 -3.66 25.71
C LEU A 83 -0.53 -2.26 26.29
N ARG A 84 -1.61 -1.57 25.87
CA ARG A 84 -2.01 -0.27 26.41
C ARG A 84 -2.28 -0.35 27.91
N TYR A 85 -3.05 -1.34 28.35
CA TYR A 85 -3.35 -1.57 29.76
C TYR A 85 -2.05 -1.74 30.57
N ALA A 86 -1.17 -2.64 30.13
CA ALA A 86 0.09 -2.88 30.83
C ALA A 86 0.94 -1.61 30.96
N LEU A 87 1.09 -0.85 29.87
CA LEU A 87 1.85 0.40 29.87
C LEU A 87 1.24 1.50 30.75
N GLN A 88 -0.09 1.58 30.81
CA GLN A 88 -0.80 2.58 31.64
C GLN A 88 -0.67 2.26 33.13
N GLU A 89 -0.72 0.97 33.49
CA GLU A 89 -0.61 0.50 34.88
C GLU A 89 0.84 0.28 35.33
N GLY A 90 1.83 0.50 34.45
CA GLY A 90 3.24 0.26 34.76
C GLY A 90 3.61 -1.22 34.91
N ILE A 91 2.80 -2.13 34.36
CA ILE A 91 3.02 -3.57 34.35
C ILE A 91 4.02 -3.92 33.23
N ALA A 92 4.92 -4.88 33.49
CA ALA A 92 5.83 -5.36 32.47
C ALA A 92 5.06 -5.99 31.30
N ALA A 93 5.40 -5.61 30.06
CA ALA A 93 4.79 -6.14 28.84
C ALA A 93 5.86 -6.70 27.91
N ARG A 94 5.65 -7.90 27.36
CA ARG A 94 6.59 -8.52 26.41
C ARG A 94 5.88 -9.18 25.25
N PHE A 95 6.53 -9.09 24.10
CA PHE A 95 6.21 -9.91 22.93
C PHE A 95 6.78 -11.32 23.11
N ILE A 96 6.00 -12.35 22.76
CA ILE A 96 6.39 -13.75 22.94
C ILE A 96 6.44 -14.59 21.67
N ASP A 97 6.02 -14.05 20.53
CA ASP A 97 6.04 -14.78 19.26
C ASP A 97 7.46 -14.84 18.68
N LEU A 98 7.66 -15.78 17.76
CA LEU A 98 8.94 -16.02 17.11
C LEU A 98 9.47 -14.75 16.43
N PRO A 99 10.71 -14.32 16.73
CA PRO A 99 11.34 -13.17 16.07
C PRO A 99 11.28 -13.31 14.53
N LEU A 100 10.86 -12.24 13.86
CA LEU A 100 10.92 -12.15 12.40
C LEU A 100 12.37 -12.28 11.90
N ALA A 101 13.36 -11.86 12.70
CA ALA A 101 14.77 -12.09 12.43
C ALA A 101 15.13 -13.56 12.21
N LEU A 102 14.47 -14.50 12.89
CA LEU A 102 14.69 -15.95 12.72
C LEU A 102 13.88 -16.51 11.56
N ARG A 103 12.65 -16.02 11.40
CA ARG A 103 11.74 -16.42 10.31
C ARG A 103 12.33 -16.06 8.93
N LEU A 104 12.79 -14.83 8.75
CA LEU A 104 13.35 -14.38 7.47
C LEU A 104 14.67 -15.07 7.14
N GLY A 105 15.50 -15.38 8.13
CA GLY A 105 16.76 -16.09 7.89
C GLY A 105 16.57 -17.54 7.45
N SER A 106 15.43 -18.14 7.78
CA SER A 106 15.14 -19.56 7.49
C SER A 106 14.42 -19.74 6.15
N ASN A 107 13.59 -18.77 5.73
CA ASN A 107 12.94 -18.78 4.41
C ASN A 107 13.92 -18.57 3.22
N ILE A 108 15.14 -18.05 3.45
CA ILE A 108 16.15 -17.87 2.39
C ILE A 108 16.56 -19.22 1.78
N GLN A 109 16.39 -20.33 2.50
CA GLN A 109 16.71 -21.66 1.98
C GLN A 109 15.64 -22.23 1.03
N GLU A 110 14.41 -21.71 1.02
CA GLU A 110 13.35 -22.19 0.11
C GLU A 110 13.31 -21.44 -1.23
N VAL A 111 13.84 -20.20 -1.29
CA VAL A 111 13.82 -19.40 -2.53
C VAL A 111 14.89 -19.84 -3.54
N GLU A 112 15.91 -20.60 -3.12
CA GLU A 112 16.90 -21.20 -4.05
C GLU A 112 16.40 -22.50 -4.73
N HIS A 113 15.22 -23.02 -4.35
CA HIS A 113 14.61 -24.18 -5.02
C HIS A 113 13.08 -24.13 -4.94
N LYS A 114 12.45 -23.35 -5.85
CA LYS A 114 11.14 -23.63 -6.51
C LYS A 114 10.66 -22.39 -7.27
N GLU A 115 11.04 -22.29 -8.55
CA GLU A 115 10.14 -21.71 -9.54
C GLU A 115 9.09 -22.78 -9.85
N GLU A 116 7.84 -22.60 -9.40
CA GLU A 116 6.70 -23.31 -9.98
C GLU A 116 5.37 -22.60 -9.67
N THR A 117 4.87 -21.94 -10.71
CA THR A 117 3.46 -21.85 -11.15
C THR A 117 2.37 -21.53 -10.13
N SER A 118 1.86 -20.30 -10.24
CA SER A 118 0.58 -19.82 -9.71
C SER A 118 -0.62 -20.67 -10.18
N PRO A 119 -1.58 -21.03 -9.31
CA PRO A 119 -2.84 -21.60 -9.77
C PRO A 119 -3.78 -20.50 -10.29
N SER A 120 -4.44 -20.74 -11.42
CA SER A 120 -5.49 -19.89 -11.98
C SER A 120 -6.79 -19.98 -11.16
N PRO A 121 -7.58 -18.90 -11.08
CA PRO A 121 -8.85 -18.91 -10.35
C PRO A 121 -9.97 -19.58 -11.15
N SER A 122 -10.58 -20.61 -10.59
CA SER A 122 -11.77 -21.28 -11.12
C SER A 122 -13.06 -20.54 -10.70
N THR A 123 -14.00 -20.41 -11.63
CA THR A 123 -15.30 -19.75 -11.47
C THR A 123 -16.31 -20.66 -10.75
N PRO A 124 -17.21 -20.16 -9.87
CA PRO A 124 -18.19 -21.01 -9.20
C PRO A 124 -19.44 -21.27 -10.06
N GLN A 125 -19.92 -22.51 -10.07
CA GLN A 125 -21.26 -22.92 -10.53
C GLN A 125 -22.12 -23.30 -9.30
N PRO A 126 -23.44 -23.05 -9.32
CA PRO A 126 -24.31 -23.31 -8.18
C PRO A 126 -25.01 -24.69 -8.22
N ASP A 127 -25.32 -25.15 -7.00
CA ASP A 127 -26.25 -26.21 -6.58
C ASP A 127 -25.82 -27.68 -6.77
N GLU A 128 -25.35 -28.27 -5.67
CA GLU A 128 -25.69 -29.64 -5.23
C GLU A 128 -25.41 -29.77 -3.72
N GLU A 129 -26.33 -30.39 -2.98
CA GLU A 129 -26.21 -30.69 -1.54
C GLU A 129 -24.96 -31.57 -1.29
N GLN A 130 -23.87 -30.97 -0.83
CA GLN A 130 -22.61 -31.67 -0.55
C GLN A 130 -22.43 -31.87 0.96
N GLU A 131 -22.21 -33.12 1.36
CA GLU A 131 -21.56 -33.48 2.61
C GLU A 131 -20.24 -32.69 2.78
N PRO A 132 -19.81 -32.40 4.02
CA PRO A 132 -18.75 -31.45 4.31
C PRO A 132 -17.45 -31.78 3.54
N THR A 133 -17.14 -30.97 2.53
CA THR A 133 -15.95 -31.08 1.67
C THR A 133 -14.66 -30.65 2.41
N GLU A 134 -13.50 -31.02 1.85
CA GLU A 134 -12.15 -30.78 2.39
C GLU A 134 -11.85 -29.34 2.85
N GLU A 135 -12.66 -28.34 2.47
CA GLU A 135 -12.60 -26.96 2.97
C GLU A 135 -12.83 -26.83 4.49
N ILE A 136 -13.69 -27.68 5.08
CA ILE A 136 -13.95 -27.69 6.53
C ILE A 136 -12.75 -28.19 7.35
N ALA A 137 -11.80 -28.89 6.72
CA ALA A 137 -10.56 -29.30 7.37
C ALA A 137 -9.56 -28.15 7.57
N ASN A 138 -9.67 -27.06 6.80
CA ASN A 138 -8.71 -25.95 6.78
C ASN A 138 -9.09 -24.77 7.69
N ASP A 139 -10.37 -24.61 8.06
CA ASP A 139 -10.79 -23.69 9.13
C ASP A 139 -11.42 -24.47 10.31
N PRO A 140 -10.65 -24.74 11.37
CA PRO A 140 -11.13 -25.46 12.54
C PRO A 140 -12.36 -24.81 13.22
N LEU A 141 -12.56 -23.49 13.09
CA LEU A 141 -13.73 -22.82 13.66
C LEU A 141 -15.04 -23.18 12.92
N SER A 142 -14.95 -23.48 11.62
CA SER A 142 -16.09 -23.93 10.82
C SER A 142 -16.72 -25.24 11.34
N LEU A 143 -15.93 -26.11 11.98
CA LEU A 143 -16.46 -27.31 12.64
C LEU A 143 -17.37 -26.96 13.83
N LEU A 144 -16.98 -25.96 14.64
CA LEU A 144 -17.76 -25.51 15.78
C LEU A 144 -19.02 -24.77 15.36
N SER A 145 -18.91 -23.91 14.35
CA SER A 145 -20.07 -23.19 13.83
C SER A 145 -21.10 -24.15 13.25
N PHE A 146 -20.66 -25.14 12.45
CA PHE A 146 -21.55 -26.15 11.88
C PHE A 146 -22.23 -26.99 12.97
N ALA A 147 -21.48 -27.43 13.98
CA ALA A 147 -22.04 -28.15 15.12
C ALA A 147 -23.06 -27.32 15.92
N ALA A 148 -22.91 -25.99 15.92
CA ALA A 148 -23.84 -25.05 16.52
C ALA A 148 -25.04 -24.67 15.61
N GLY A 149 -25.13 -25.22 14.39
CA GLY A 149 -26.21 -24.95 13.44
C GLY A 149 -25.98 -23.72 12.55
N TYR A 150 -24.75 -23.22 12.47
CA TYR A 150 -24.37 -22.09 11.62
C TYR A 150 -23.65 -22.57 10.36
N HIS A 151 -24.08 -22.06 9.21
CA HIS A 151 -23.38 -22.26 7.94
C HIS A 151 -22.23 -21.27 7.73
N ASP A 152 -22.19 -20.19 8.53
CA ASP A 152 -21.17 -19.15 8.47
C ASP A 152 -20.48 -19.03 9.85
N HIS A 153 -19.18 -19.37 9.87
CA HIS A 153 -18.36 -19.31 11.08
C HIS A 153 -18.07 -17.88 11.54
N GLU A 154 -18.07 -16.92 10.63
CA GLU A 154 -17.89 -15.50 10.95
C GLU A 154 -19.11 -14.96 11.69
N LEU A 155 -20.30 -15.28 11.19
CA LEU A 155 -21.55 -14.94 11.86
C LEU A 155 -21.65 -15.58 13.25
N TRP A 156 -21.28 -16.87 13.36
CA TRP A 156 -21.23 -17.55 14.65
C TRP A 156 -20.28 -16.84 15.62
N TRP A 157 -19.05 -16.53 15.18
CA TRP A 157 -18.07 -15.82 16.00
C TRP A 157 -18.59 -14.44 16.43
N GLU A 158 -19.17 -13.68 15.50
CA GLU A 158 -19.69 -12.34 15.77
C GLU A 158 -20.78 -12.38 16.85
N GLN A 159 -21.74 -13.29 16.76
CA GLN A 159 -22.84 -13.39 17.71
C GLN A 159 -22.40 -13.95 19.07
N GLN A 160 -21.58 -15.02 19.08
CA GLN A 160 -21.22 -15.73 20.30
C GLN A 160 -20.11 -15.01 21.10
N ILE A 161 -19.29 -14.20 20.44
CA ILE A 161 -18.10 -13.58 21.04
C ILE A 161 -18.14 -12.06 20.91
N GLU A 162 -18.28 -11.50 19.72
CA GLU A 162 -18.08 -10.06 19.51
C GLU A 162 -19.24 -9.19 20.01
N GLN A 163 -20.46 -9.70 19.92
CA GLN A 163 -21.68 -9.04 20.40
C GLN A 163 -22.11 -9.48 21.81
N ARG A 164 -21.40 -10.45 22.39
CA ARG A 164 -21.70 -10.96 23.73
C ARG A 164 -21.57 -9.84 24.78
N GLN A 165 -22.61 -9.65 25.59
CA GLN A 165 -22.62 -8.64 26.65
C GLN A 165 -21.97 -9.12 27.95
N ASN A 166 -22.10 -10.42 28.27
CA ASN A 166 -21.51 -11.00 29.48
C ASN A 166 -20.19 -11.72 29.15
N ALA A 167 -19.07 -11.20 29.64
CA ALA A 167 -17.73 -11.76 29.42
C ALA A 167 -17.41 -13.00 30.27
N GLN A 168 -18.26 -13.34 31.25
CA GLN A 168 -17.97 -14.43 32.19
C GLN A 168 -17.83 -15.78 31.47
N GLY A 169 -16.72 -16.48 31.74
CA GLY A 169 -16.43 -17.79 31.17
C GLY A 169 -16.04 -17.78 29.68
N LEU A 170 -15.87 -16.60 29.07
CA LEU A 170 -15.58 -16.49 27.63
C LEU A 170 -14.27 -17.18 27.25
N PHE A 171 -13.18 -16.84 27.95
CA PHE A 171 -11.86 -17.36 27.61
C PHE A 171 -11.72 -18.83 27.98
N GLU A 172 -12.38 -19.29 29.05
CA GLU A 172 -12.50 -20.71 29.37
C GLU A 172 -13.20 -21.48 28.26
N GLY A 173 -14.31 -20.95 27.74
CA GLY A 173 -15.04 -21.56 26.61
C GLY A 173 -14.22 -21.60 25.33
N ILE A 174 -13.53 -20.50 24.97
CA ILE A 174 -12.62 -20.46 23.81
C ILE A 174 -11.51 -21.50 23.97
N ARG A 175 -10.94 -21.60 25.18
CA ARG A 175 -9.87 -22.55 25.49
C ARG A 175 -10.33 -24.01 25.38
N GLU A 176 -11.51 -24.35 25.91
CA GLU A 176 -12.11 -25.68 25.78
C GLU A 176 -12.40 -26.02 24.31
N ALA A 177 -12.95 -25.07 23.56
CA ALA A 177 -13.21 -25.20 22.14
C ALA A 177 -11.92 -25.48 21.35
N MET A 178 -10.85 -24.71 21.58
CA MET A 178 -9.57 -24.90 20.90
C MET A 178 -8.89 -26.21 21.29
N ARG A 179 -9.03 -26.66 22.54
CA ARG A 179 -8.56 -27.98 22.98
C ARG A 179 -9.27 -29.08 22.20
N ALA A 180 -10.60 -29.03 22.10
CA ALA A 180 -11.37 -30.02 21.35
C ALA A 180 -10.98 -30.03 19.86
N LEU A 181 -10.74 -28.87 19.26
CA LEU A 181 -10.33 -28.75 17.87
C LEU A 181 -8.91 -29.24 17.57
N ARG A 182 -8.00 -29.16 18.56
CA ARG A 182 -6.61 -29.62 18.42
C ARG A 182 -6.36 -31.03 18.96
N ASP A 183 -7.33 -31.66 19.60
CA ASP A 183 -7.14 -32.97 20.22
C ASP A 183 -6.65 -33.99 19.18
N GLY A 184 -5.52 -34.65 19.49
CA GLY A 184 -4.85 -35.60 18.60
C GLY A 184 -4.24 -35.01 17.31
N ARG A 185 -4.17 -33.68 17.13
CA ARG A 185 -3.65 -33.04 15.90
C ARG A 185 -2.28 -32.36 16.13
N PRO A 186 -1.30 -32.55 15.24
CA PRO A 186 -0.02 -31.82 15.30
C PRO A 186 -0.21 -30.32 14.97
N PRO A 187 0.84 -29.48 15.15
CA PRO A 187 0.85 -28.12 14.61
C PRO A 187 0.49 -28.10 13.12
N ARG A 188 -0.21 -27.04 12.67
CA ARG A 188 -0.69 -26.95 11.28
C ARG A 188 0.43 -26.97 10.24
N ASN A 189 1.57 -26.40 10.60
CA ASN A 189 2.77 -26.36 9.78
C ASN A 189 4.02 -26.22 10.65
N GLN A 190 5.19 -26.29 10.01
CA GLN A 190 6.48 -26.16 10.68
C GLN A 190 6.67 -24.79 11.34
N GLU A 191 6.09 -23.74 10.76
CA GLU A 191 6.18 -22.39 11.32
C GLU A 191 5.43 -22.29 12.66
N ASP A 192 4.21 -22.80 12.75
CA ASP A 192 3.45 -22.86 14.00
C ASP A 192 4.22 -23.67 15.06
N ALA A 193 4.88 -24.76 14.68
CA ALA A 193 5.74 -25.52 15.61
C ALA A 193 6.90 -24.67 16.17
N TRP A 194 7.58 -23.88 15.32
CA TRP A 194 8.63 -22.96 15.77
C TRP A 194 8.09 -21.83 16.66
N ARG A 195 6.93 -21.27 16.31
CA ARG A 195 6.27 -20.21 17.08
C ARG A 195 5.86 -20.69 18.47
N GLU A 196 5.20 -21.83 18.54
CA GLU A 196 4.78 -22.44 19.81
C GLU A 196 5.99 -22.81 20.69
N ALA A 197 7.07 -23.34 20.11
CA ALA A 197 8.30 -23.63 20.84
C ALA A 197 8.93 -22.37 21.45
N HIS A 198 8.97 -21.28 20.68
CA HIS A 198 9.47 -19.98 21.16
C HIS A 198 8.57 -19.41 22.26
N MET A 199 7.25 -19.43 22.08
CA MET A 199 6.30 -18.97 23.10
C MET A 199 6.46 -19.75 24.42
N ARG A 200 6.58 -21.09 24.36
CA ARG A 200 6.86 -21.92 25.55
C ARG A 200 8.17 -21.53 26.24
N GLN A 201 9.24 -21.26 25.48
CA GLN A 201 10.51 -20.78 26.04
C GLN A 201 10.32 -19.45 26.80
N MET A 202 9.57 -18.50 26.23
CA MET A 202 9.27 -17.22 26.87
C MET A 202 8.45 -17.37 28.15
N LEU A 203 7.48 -18.29 28.17
CA LEU A 203 6.69 -18.61 29.36
C LEU A 203 7.58 -19.22 30.46
N ARG A 204 8.44 -20.20 30.13
CA ARG A 204 9.40 -20.78 31.09
C ARG A 204 10.35 -19.72 31.65
N GLN A 205 10.83 -18.81 30.80
CA GLN A 205 11.66 -17.68 31.22
C GLN A 205 10.93 -16.76 32.21
N ALA A 206 9.69 -16.35 31.90
CA ALA A 206 8.89 -15.53 32.79
C ALA A 206 8.67 -16.18 34.16
N ARG A 207 8.44 -17.50 34.19
CA ARG A 207 8.35 -18.30 35.43
C ARG A 207 9.66 -18.27 36.21
N ALA A 208 10.80 -18.43 35.54
CA ALA A 208 12.12 -18.43 36.17
C ALA A 208 12.50 -17.05 36.76
N GLU A 209 12.03 -15.97 36.14
CA GLU A 209 12.22 -14.60 36.62
C GLU A 209 11.37 -14.26 37.86
N GLY A 210 10.43 -15.14 38.25
CA GLY A 210 9.69 -15.04 39.50
C GLY A 210 8.33 -14.36 39.42
N PHE A 211 7.84 -14.03 38.22
CA PHE A 211 6.49 -13.52 38.02
C PHE A 211 5.42 -14.52 38.47
N GLN A 212 4.35 -14.05 39.10
CA GLN A 212 3.35 -14.91 39.74
C GLN A 212 2.01 -14.92 39.03
N ARG A 213 1.58 -13.77 38.50
CA ARG A 213 0.27 -13.55 37.86
C ARG A 213 0.49 -13.12 36.42
N ILE A 214 0.73 -14.10 35.55
CA ILE A 214 1.14 -13.85 34.18
C ILE A 214 -0.08 -13.96 33.26
N ALA A 215 -0.45 -12.87 32.60
CA ALA A 215 -1.44 -12.88 31.53
C ALA A 215 -0.76 -13.21 30.20
N VAL A 216 -1.25 -14.20 29.46
CA VAL A 216 -0.74 -14.59 28.14
C VAL A 216 -1.85 -14.39 27.11
N ILE A 217 -1.64 -13.48 26.17
CA ILE A 217 -2.60 -13.11 25.13
C ILE A 217 -2.05 -13.63 23.82
N CYS A 218 -2.73 -14.60 23.20
CA CYS A 218 -2.33 -15.15 21.90
C CYS A 218 -3.56 -15.55 21.09
N GLY A 219 -3.38 -15.68 19.78
CA GLY A 219 -4.33 -16.28 18.87
C GLY A 219 -4.82 -17.61 19.45
N ALA A 220 -6.13 -17.78 19.48
CA ALA A 220 -6.78 -18.87 20.21
C ALA A 220 -6.26 -20.27 19.83
N TRP A 221 -5.83 -20.43 18.57
CA TRP A 221 -5.25 -21.67 18.07
C TRP A 221 -3.99 -22.14 18.82
N HIS A 222 -3.18 -21.21 19.32
CA HIS A 222 -1.94 -21.53 20.03
C HIS A 222 -2.16 -21.97 21.48
N LEU A 223 -3.36 -21.73 22.04
CA LEU A 223 -3.65 -21.98 23.45
C LEU A 223 -3.27 -23.40 23.91
N PRO A 224 -3.69 -24.48 23.22
CA PRO A 224 -3.42 -25.83 23.72
C PRO A 224 -1.93 -26.16 23.85
N ALA A 225 -1.08 -25.53 23.02
CA ALA A 225 0.36 -25.70 23.06
C ALA A 225 1.05 -24.95 24.22
N LEU A 226 0.33 -24.08 24.93
CA LEU A 226 0.81 -23.25 26.04
C LEU A 226 0.17 -23.62 27.39
N GLU A 227 -0.87 -24.47 27.40
CA GLU A 227 -1.58 -24.89 28.61
C GLU A 227 -0.72 -25.74 29.55
N ASP A 228 -0.10 -26.79 29.01
CA ASP A 228 0.74 -27.72 29.75
C ASP A 228 2.17 -27.67 29.22
N LEU A 229 3.00 -26.85 29.87
CA LEU A 229 4.41 -26.70 29.49
C LEU A 229 5.24 -27.95 29.77
N ASP A 230 4.78 -28.82 30.68
CA ASP A 230 5.49 -30.03 31.10
C ASP A 230 5.24 -31.19 30.12
N ALA A 231 4.15 -31.12 29.33
CA ALA A 231 3.90 -32.00 28.19
C ALA A 231 4.93 -31.84 27.05
N PHE A 232 5.69 -30.74 27.04
CA PHE A 232 6.68 -30.45 26.00
C PHE A 232 8.09 -30.42 26.60
N SER A 233 9.01 -31.18 25.99
CA SER A 233 10.43 -31.20 26.35
C SER A 233 11.10 -29.86 26.02
N GLU A 234 11.76 -29.26 27.00
CA GLU A 234 12.57 -28.05 26.79
C GLU A 234 13.75 -28.29 25.83
N ALA A 235 14.28 -29.52 25.79
CA ALA A 235 15.35 -29.87 24.87
C ALA A 235 14.86 -29.89 23.41
N ASP A 236 13.64 -30.38 23.18
CA ASP A 236 13.05 -30.46 21.84
C ASP A 236 12.69 -29.07 21.32
N ASP A 237 12.11 -28.22 22.17
CA ASP A 237 11.86 -26.80 21.84
C ASP A 237 13.16 -26.08 21.45
N ARG A 238 14.24 -26.28 22.21
CA ARG A 238 15.55 -25.70 21.85
C ARG A 238 16.09 -26.25 20.55
N ALA A 239 15.95 -27.54 20.29
CA ALA A 239 16.41 -28.15 19.04
C ALA A 239 15.65 -27.59 17.82
N LEU A 240 14.34 -27.39 17.93
CA LEU A 240 13.50 -26.76 16.89
C LEU A 240 13.94 -25.34 16.56
N LEU A 241 14.36 -24.56 17.56
CA LEU A 241 14.76 -23.17 17.38
C LEU A 241 16.23 -23.03 16.92
N GLN A 242 17.11 -23.96 17.30
CA GLN A 242 18.52 -23.97 16.90
C GLN A 242 18.72 -24.15 15.39
N SER A 243 17.76 -24.75 14.68
CA SER A 243 17.83 -24.88 13.22
C SER A 243 17.64 -23.55 12.48
N LEU A 244 17.14 -22.51 13.16
CA LEU A 244 16.80 -21.23 12.54
C LEU A 244 18.02 -20.31 12.44
N LYS A 245 18.21 -19.69 11.27
CA LYS A 245 19.24 -18.67 11.06
C LYS A 245 18.69 -17.29 11.42
N ARG A 246 19.48 -16.49 12.13
CA ARG A 246 19.14 -15.11 12.47
C ARG A 246 19.69 -14.14 11.43
N VAL A 247 18.86 -13.18 11.02
CA VAL A 247 19.26 -12.04 10.17
C VAL A 247 19.00 -10.72 10.87
N ASN A 248 19.65 -9.65 10.42
CA ASN A 248 19.43 -8.31 10.96
C ASN A 248 18.10 -7.75 10.48
N VAL A 249 17.30 -7.23 11.41
CA VAL A 249 16.01 -6.59 11.14
C VAL A 249 15.91 -5.26 11.90
N ALA A 250 15.08 -4.36 11.40
CA ALA A 250 14.68 -3.14 12.09
C ALA A 250 13.16 -3.11 12.25
N ALA A 251 12.68 -2.45 13.31
CA ALA A 251 11.27 -2.35 13.64
C ALA A 251 10.84 -0.87 13.75
N THR A 252 9.65 -0.53 13.24
CA THR A 252 9.06 0.80 13.37
C THR A 252 7.52 0.72 13.36
N TRP A 253 6.86 1.80 13.80
CA TRP A 253 5.42 1.98 13.64
C TRP A 253 5.12 2.79 12.39
N ILE A 254 4.12 2.36 11.63
CA ILE A 254 3.61 3.12 10.49
C ILE A 254 2.09 3.35 10.63
N PRO A 255 1.56 4.46 10.10
CA PRO A 255 0.13 4.62 9.90
C PRO A 255 -0.43 3.45 9.10
N TRP A 256 -1.62 2.98 9.49
CA TRP A 256 -2.37 1.98 8.75
C TRP A 256 -3.77 2.51 8.45
N SER A 257 -4.57 1.76 7.71
CA SER A 257 -5.92 2.15 7.34
C SER A 257 -6.91 1.00 7.48
N ASN A 258 -8.20 1.35 7.48
CA ASN A 258 -9.25 0.35 7.52
C ASN A 258 -9.29 -0.53 6.26
N ASP A 259 -9.05 0.02 5.06
CA ASP A 259 -9.04 -0.79 3.82
C ASP A 259 -8.00 -1.91 3.85
N ARG A 260 -6.87 -1.70 4.56
CA ARG A 260 -5.85 -2.73 4.73
C ARG A 260 -6.00 -3.57 5.99
N LEU A 261 -6.92 -3.23 6.88
CA LEU A 261 -7.39 -4.19 7.89
C LEU A 261 -8.37 -5.19 7.28
N ALA A 262 -8.98 -4.87 6.15
CA ALA A 262 -9.97 -5.73 5.54
C ALA A 262 -9.34 -6.97 4.88
N TYR A 263 -10.02 -8.12 4.94
CA TYR A 263 -9.60 -9.34 4.21
C TYR A 263 -9.42 -9.11 2.71
N ALA A 264 -10.22 -8.21 2.11
CA ALA A 264 -10.14 -7.84 0.71
C ALA A 264 -8.76 -7.30 0.28
N SER A 265 -7.93 -6.87 1.22
CA SER A 265 -6.55 -6.44 0.97
C SER A 265 -5.54 -7.59 0.87
N GLY A 266 -5.95 -8.83 1.13
CA GLY A 266 -5.08 -10.01 1.20
C GLY A 266 -4.40 -10.22 2.57
N TYR A 267 -4.78 -9.43 3.59
CA TYR A 267 -4.26 -9.62 4.95
C TYR A 267 -4.93 -10.82 5.64
N GLY A 268 -4.15 -11.88 5.89
CA GLY A 268 -4.66 -13.17 6.39
C GLY A 268 -5.27 -13.16 7.79
N ALA A 269 -4.99 -12.15 8.60
CA ALA A 269 -5.64 -11.92 9.90
C ALA A 269 -6.54 -10.68 9.90
N GLY A 270 -7.02 -10.29 8.70
CA GLY A 270 -7.93 -9.16 8.54
C GLY A 270 -9.32 -9.40 9.12
N ILE A 271 -10.23 -8.48 8.80
CA ILE A 271 -11.64 -8.55 9.19
C ILE A 271 -12.54 -8.16 8.02
N ALA A 272 -13.80 -8.59 8.01
CA ALA A 272 -14.71 -8.25 6.91
C ALA A 272 -15.14 -6.77 6.94
N ALA A 273 -15.40 -6.24 8.14
CA ALA A 273 -16.06 -4.94 8.31
C ALA A 273 -15.39 -4.03 9.35
N PRO A 274 -14.20 -3.48 9.07
CA PRO A 274 -13.48 -2.59 9.99
C PRO A 274 -14.31 -1.43 10.55
N GLY A 275 -15.10 -0.75 9.72
CA GLY A 275 -15.91 0.39 10.15
C GLY A 275 -17.09 -0.02 11.04
N TRP A 276 -17.64 -1.23 10.85
CA TRP A 276 -18.64 -1.81 11.75
C TRP A 276 -18.01 -2.16 13.11
N TYR A 277 -16.84 -2.79 13.11
CA TYR A 277 -16.16 -3.19 14.35
C TYR A 277 -15.68 -1.99 15.17
N GLU A 278 -15.26 -0.90 14.51
CA GLU A 278 -14.99 0.38 15.17
C GLU A 278 -16.24 0.93 15.88
N LEU A 279 -17.42 0.80 15.27
CA LEU A 279 -18.67 1.22 15.88
C LEU A 279 -19.09 0.31 17.04
N LEU A 280 -18.98 -1.01 16.88
CA LEU A 280 -19.20 -1.98 17.95
C LEU A 280 -18.27 -1.73 19.15
N TRP A 281 -17.04 -1.30 18.90
CA TRP A 281 -16.09 -0.93 19.95
C TRP A 281 -16.49 0.36 20.66
N SER A 282 -16.78 1.42 19.91
CA SER A 282 -16.98 2.76 20.45
C SER A 282 -18.37 2.97 21.08
N ALA A 283 -19.40 2.29 20.58
CA ALA A 283 -20.78 2.47 21.03
C ALA A 283 -21.60 1.16 20.95
N PRO A 284 -21.20 0.09 21.65
CA PRO A 284 -21.80 -1.24 21.52
C PRO A 284 -23.32 -1.25 21.72
N ALA A 285 -23.82 -0.59 22.77
CA ALA A 285 -25.25 -0.55 23.09
C ALA A 285 -26.11 0.23 22.06
N GLN A 286 -25.49 1.03 21.20
CA GLN A 286 -26.18 1.84 20.19
C GLN A 286 -25.70 1.53 18.77
N ALA A 287 -24.95 0.44 18.58
CA ALA A 287 -24.25 0.17 17.33
C ALA A 287 -25.23 0.07 16.15
N GLY A 288 -26.31 -0.72 16.28
CA GLY A 288 -27.31 -0.86 15.22
C GLY A 288 -27.96 0.48 14.82
N ILE A 289 -28.45 1.25 15.80
CA ILE A 289 -29.07 2.56 15.55
C ILE A 289 -28.08 3.53 14.87
N ARG A 290 -26.86 3.64 15.41
CA ARG A 290 -25.83 4.54 14.86
C ARG A 290 -25.40 4.13 13.46
N TRP A 291 -25.42 2.83 13.14
CA TRP A 291 -25.09 2.33 11.82
C TRP A 291 -26.12 2.78 10.78
N VAL A 292 -27.42 2.57 11.07
CA VAL A 292 -28.50 3.02 10.17
C VAL A 292 -28.46 4.53 9.99
N ILE A 293 -28.17 5.31 11.05
CA ILE A 293 -28.01 6.77 10.96
C ILE A 293 -26.86 7.13 10.02
N ARG A 294 -25.68 6.52 10.18
CA ARG A 294 -24.52 6.77 9.31
C ARG A 294 -24.81 6.41 7.85
N ALA A 295 -25.50 5.30 7.60
CA ALA A 295 -25.92 4.91 6.26
C ALA A 295 -26.91 5.94 5.66
N ALA A 296 -27.89 6.38 6.45
CA ALA A 296 -28.85 7.40 6.01
C ALA A 296 -28.18 8.76 5.73
N GLU A 297 -27.21 9.17 6.53
CA GLU A 297 -26.43 10.39 6.30
C GLU A 297 -25.60 10.31 5.01
N LEU A 298 -24.92 9.19 4.77
CA LEU A 298 -24.16 8.94 3.55
C LEU A 298 -25.07 8.96 2.32
N LEU A 299 -26.21 8.26 2.37
CA LEU A 299 -27.18 8.24 1.27
C LEU A 299 -27.72 9.65 0.98
N ARG A 300 -28.04 10.45 2.01
CA ARG A 300 -28.47 11.85 1.82
C ARG A 300 -27.38 12.72 1.17
N GLN A 301 -26.11 12.52 1.54
CA GLN A 301 -24.99 13.25 0.94
C GLN A 301 -24.85 12.96 -0.56
N GLU A 302 -25.15 11.74 -0.99
CA GLU A 302 -25.17 11.35 -2.40
C GLU A 302 -26.52 11.64 -3.09
N GLY A 303 -27.43 12.38 -2.44
CA GLY A 303 -28.68 12.87 -3.04
C GLY A 303 -29.87 11.93 -2.93
N PHE A 304 -29.78 10.84 -2.17
CA PHE A 304 -30.93 9.95 -1.92
C PHE A 304 -31.91 10.57 -0.90
N ASP A 305 -33.20 10.43 -1.17
CA ASP A 305 -34.27 10.91 -0.27
C ASP A 305 -34.54 9.90 0.85
N VAL A 306 -33.88 10.11 1.99
CA VAL A 306 -34.01 9.28 3.20
C VAL A 306 -34.68 10.06 4.32
N SER A 307 -35.94 9.77 4.62
CA SER A 307 -36.68 10.44 5.70
C SER A 307 -36.32 9.90 7.10
N PRO A 308 -36.51 10.67 8.20
CA PRO A 308 -36.37 10.15 9.55
C PRO A 308 -37.30 8.97 9.86
N ALA A 309 -38.50 8.93 9.25
CA ALA A 309 -39.42 7.81 9.38
C ALA A 309 -38.84 6.52 8.77
N SER A 310 -38.19 6.63 7.61
CA SER A 310 -37.48 5.50 6.97
C SER A 310 -36.33 4.97 7.83
N VAL A 311 -35.62 5.85 8.53
CA VAL A 311 -34.54 5.45 9.47
C VAL A 311 -35.11 4.66 10.64
N ILE A 312 -36.21 5.12 11.25
CA ILE A 312 -36.88 4.40 12.34
C ILE A 312 -37.36 3.03 11.85
N GLU A 313 -37.94 2.97 10.66
CA GLU A 313 -38.43 1.71 10.09
C GLU A 313 -37.31 0.73 9.76
N ALA A 314 -36.18 1.22 9.24
CA ALA A 314 -34.99 0.38 9.00
C ALA A 314 -34.44 -0.22 10.31
N VAL A 315 -34.39 0.55 11.40
CA VAL A 315 -33.98 0.01 12.71
C VAL A 315 -34.96 -1.07 13.19
N ARG A 316 -36.28 -0.81 13.11
CA ARG A 316 -37.30 -1.78 13.51
C ARG A 316 -37.25 -3.06 12.68
N LEU A 317 -37.03 -2.95 11.38
CA LEU A 317 -36.88 -4.10 10.49
C LEU A 317 -35.64 -4.91 10.86
N ALA A 318 -34.51 -4.26 11.13
CA ALA A 318 -33.30 -4.95 11.57
C ALA A 318 -33.50 -5.70 12.90
N GLU A 319 -34.21 -5.10 13.87
CA GLU A 319 -34.60 -5.75 15.13
C GLU A 319 -35.53 -6.95 14.88
N GLY A 320 -36.49 -6.82 13.96
CA GLY A 320 -37.37 -7.91 13.56
C GLY A 320 -36.62 -9.07 12.90
N LEU A 321 -35.67 -8.77 12.01
CA LEU A 321 -34.81 -9.77 11.36
C LEU A 321 -33.94 -10.50 12.39
N ALA A 322 -33.35 -9.77 13.34
CA ALA A 322 -32.57 -10.36 14.43
C ALA A 322 -33.41 -11.34 15.26
N ALA A 323 -34.64 -10.95 15.63
CA ALA A 323 -35.56 -11.80 16.38
C ALA A 323 -35.97 -13.05 15.59
N LEU A 324 -36.20 -12.94 14.28
CA LEU A 324 -36.51 -14.10 13.42
C LEU A 324 -35.33 -15.08 13.31
N ARG A 325 -34.10 -14.60 13.51
CA ARG A 325 -32.86 -15.39 13.47
C ARG A 325 -32.37 -15.82 14.84
N ASP A 326 -33.19 -15.63 15.89
CA ASP A 326 -32.86 -15.92 17.29
C ASP A 326 -31.57 -15.22 17.78
N ALA A 327 -31.26 -14.06 17.19
CA ALA A 327 -30.12 -13.24 17.56
C ALA A 327 -30.49 -12.26 18.67
N SER A 328 -29.59 -12.04 19.63
CA SER A 328 -29.82 -11.12 20.75
C SER A 328 -29.83 -9.64 20.36
N ALA A 329 -29.26 -9.30 19.21
CA ALA A 329 -29.21 -7.96 18.64
C ALA A 329 -28.99 -8.03 17.12
N PRO A 330 -29.32 -6.97 16.35
CA PRO A 330 -29.00 -6.91 14.93
C PRO A 330 -27.49 -6.86 14.68
N GLY A 331 -26.99 -7.79 13.87
CA GLY A 331 -25.65 -7.75 13.31
C GLY A 331 -25.61 -6.97 12.00
N LEU A 332 -24.44 -6.98 11.35
CA LEU A 332 -24.25 -6.24 10.10
C LEU A 332 -25.18 -6.76 8.98
N ALA A 333 -25.42 -8.07 8.91
CA ALA A 333 -26.30 -8.67 7.91
C ALA A 333 -27.75 -8.15 8.03
N GLU A 334 -28.34 -8.20 9.23
CA GLU A 334 -29.70 -7.70 9.48
C GLU A 334 -29.80 -6.20 9.17
N LEU A 335 -28.77 -5.44 9.53
CA LEU A 335 -28.72 -4.00 9.26
C LEU A 335 -28.63 -3.72 7.76
N GLN A 336 -27.81 -4.45 7.02
CA GLN A 336 -27.64 -4.27 5.57
C GLN A 336 -28.92 -4.63 4.82
N GLU A 337 -29.57 -5.74 5.17
CA GLU A 337 -30.86 -6.12 4.60
C GLU A 337 -31.93 -5.06 4.87
N ALA A 338 -32.02 -4.58 6.11
CA ALA A 338 -32.99 -3.55 6.46
C ALA A 338 -32.73 -2.21 5.73
N ILE A 339 -31.45 -1.81 5.62
CA ILE A 339 -31.05 -0.62 4.87
C ILE A 339 -31.38 -0.78 3.38
N GLN A 340 -31.07 -1.93 2.78
CA GLN A 340 -31.38 -2.19 1.38
C GLN A 340 -32.88 -2.11 1.14
N SER A 341 -33.69 -2.79 1.95
CA SER A 341 -35.14 -2.82 1.79
C SER A 341 -35.80 -1.46 2.00
N VAL A 342 -35.42 -0.74 3.05
CA VAL A 342 -36.13 0.48 3.47
C VAL A 342 -35.50 1.75 2.92
N LEU A 343 -34.18 1.91 3.05
CA LEU A 343 -33.49 3.14 2.65
C LEU A 343 -33.15 3.14 1.15
N CYS A 344 -32.76 1.99 0.61
CA CYS A 344 -32.41 1.83 -0.80
C CYS A 344 -33.57 1.29 -1.66
N ARG A 345 -34.75 1.07 -1.06
CA ARG A 345 -35.98 0.59 -1.75
C ARG A 345 -35.77 -0.71 -2.56
N GLY A 346 -34.91 -1.60 -2.05
CA GLY A 346 -34.55 -2.88 -2.66
C GLY A 346 -33.34 -2.82 -3.62
N GLU A 347 -32.84 -1.64 -3.96
CA GLU A 347 -31.73 -1.49 -4.91
C GLU A 347 -30.37 -1.85 -4.27
N THR A 348 -29.56 -2.60 -5.01
CA THR A 348 -28.21 -3.02 -4.57
C THR A 348 -27.11 -2.02 -4.91
N ALA A 349 -27.33 -1.14 -5.89
CA ALA A 349 -26.31 -0.17 -6.32
C ALA A 349 -25.89 0.80 -5.19
N PRO A 350 -26.81 1.38 -4.39
CA PRO A 350 -26.43 2.25 -3.26
C PRO A 350 -25.72 1.48 -2.13
N MET A 351 -25.93 0.17 -2.02
CA MET A 351 -25.25 -0.66 -1.02
C MET A 351 -23.73 -0.74 -1.27
N ARG A 352 -23.28 -0.69 -2.53
CA ARG A 352 -21.84 -0.67 -2.86
C ARG A 352 -21.14 0.57 -2.30
N LEU A 353 -21.84 1.70 -2.27
CA LEU A 353 -21.32 2.92 -1.65
C LEU A 353 -21.18 2.75 -0.14
N ILE A 354 -22.20 2.17 0.52
CA ILE A 354 -22.17 1.87 1.96
C ILE A 354 -21.04 0.89 2.28
N GLU A 355 -20.85 -0.12 1.45
CA GLU A 355 -19.76 -1.10 1.59
C GLU A 355 -18.39 -0.39 1.57
N GLN A 356 -18.12 0.41 0.55
CA GLN A 356 -16.85 1.10 0.39
C GLN A 356 -16.60 2.15 1.48
N ARG A 357 -17.62 2.96 1.81
CA ARG A 357 -17.46 4.15 2.68
C ARG A 357 -17.70 3.89 4.16
N LEU A 358 -18.48 2.87 4.52
CA LEU A 358 -18.84 2.58 5.92
C LEU A 358 -18.37 1.19 6.37
N VAL A 359 -18.62 0.13 5.62
CA VAL A 359 -18.23 -1.25 6.01
C VAL A 359 -16.71 -1.35 6.10
N ILE A 360 -16.03 -0.99 5.01
CA ILE A 360 -14.58 -0.87 4.99
C ILE A 360 -14.19 0.43 5.70
N GLY A 361 -14.64 1.57 5.16
CA GLY A 361 -14.30 2.89 5.67
C GLY A 361 -12.90 3.34 5.29
N SER A 362 -12.61 4.63 5.50
CA SER A 362 -11.37 5.26 5.02
C SER A 362 -10.51 5.85 6.15
N CYS A 363 -10.73 5.40 7.40
CA CYS A 363 -9.95 5.86 8.53
C CYS A 363 -8.47 5.50 8.34
N MET A 364 -7.59 6.45 8.60
CA MET A 364 -6.14 6.29 8.59
C MET A 364 -5.60 6.70 9.96
N GLY A 365 -4.79 5.84 10.55
CA GLY A 365 -4.15 6.14 11.83
C GLY A 365 -2.99 7.12 11.71
N LYS A 366 -2.34 7.36 12.84
CA LYS A 366 -1.23 8.29 12.97
C LYS A 366 -0.20 7.77 13.96
N VAL A 367 1.06 8.00 13.65
CA VAL A 367 2.18 7.70 14.53
C VAL A 367 2.84 8.98 15.04
N PRO A 368 3.44 8.98 16.24
CA PRO A 368 4.18 10.12 16.77
C PRO A 368 5.37 10.52 15.90
N PRO A 369 5.77 11.80 15.87
CA PRO A 369 6.98 12.25 15.13
C PRO A 369 8.29 11.69 15.71
N GLU A 370 8.30 11.23 16.97
CA GLU A 370 9.44 10.59 17.63
C GLU A 370 9.64 9.13 17.18
N THR A 371 8.70 8.57 16.42
CA THR A 371 8.78 7.20 15.90
C THR A 371 10.07 7.01 15.09
N PRO A 372 10.82 5.91 15.29
CA PRO A 372 12.01 5.62 14.51
C PRO A 372 11.70 5.61 13.02
N ALA A 373 12.34 6.48 12.25
CA ALA A 373 12.10 6.61 10.83
C ALA A 373 13.40 6.93 10.11
N VAL A 374 13.53 6.45 8.87
CA VAL A 374 14.66 6.80 8.01
C VAL A 374 14.65 8.32 7.71
N PRO A 375 15.81 8.96 7.50
CA PRO A 375 15.88 10.39 7.22
C PRO A 375 14.93 10.87 6.11
N LEU A 376 14.82 10.10 5.02
CA LEU A 376 13.95 10.44 3.89
C LEU A 376 12.46 10.52 4.27
N GLN A 377 11.99 9.64 5.16
CA GLN A 377 10.62 9.67 5.68
C GLN A 377 10.35 10.98 6.45
N ARG A 378 11.32 11.40 7.27
CA ARG A 378 11.20 12.66 8.04
C ARG A 378 11.16 13.88 7.14
N ASP A 379 11.99 13.91 6.09
CA ASP A 379 11.95 14.99 5.09
C ASP A 379 10.59 15.02 4.37
N LEU A 380 10.07 13.87 3.93
CA LEU A 380 8.75 13.79 3.29
C LEU A 380 7.63 14.33 4.20
N GLU A 381 7.59 13.94 5.47
CA GLU A 381 6.59 14.44 6.42
C GLU A 381 6.68 15.97 6.61
N GLN A 382 7.90 16.53 6.64
CA GLN A 382 8.10 17.98 6.70
C GLN A 382 7.57 18.67 5.43
N GLN A 383 7.83 18.10 4.24
CA GLN A 383 7.31 18.62 2.97
C GLN A 383 5.78 18.55 2.90
N GLN A 384 5.19 17.44 3.32
CA GLN A 384 3.74 17.23 3.39
C GLN A 384 3.06 18.29 4.26
N ARG A 385 3.62 18.56 5.46
CA ARG A 385 3.13 19.60 6.37
C ARG A 385 3.27 21.00 5.75
N ARG A 386 4.44 21.31 5.20
CA ARG A 386 4.73 22.61 4.56
C ARG A 386 3.78 22.90 3.39
N LEU A 387 3.54 21.92 2.53
CA LEU A 387 2.73 22.06 1.31
C LEU A 387 1.23 21.79 1.53
N ARG A 388 0.84 21.45 2.77
CA ARG A 388 -0.52 21.07 3.17
C ARG A 388 -1.08 19.91 2.34
N LEU A 389 -0.21 18.98 1.93
CA LEU A 389 -0.57 17.74 1.26
C LEU A 389 -0.63 16.63 2.32
N LYS A 390 -1.83 16.31 2.77
CA LYS A 390 -2.03 15.26 3.77
C LYS A 390 -2.13 13.89 3.05
N PRO A 391 -1.42 12.85 3.50
CA PRO A 391 -1.65 11.50 3.04
C PRO A 391 -3.07 11.08 3.43
N ALA A 392 -3.76 10.42 2.49
CA ALA A 392 -5.13 9.97 2.65
C ALA A 392 -5.32 8.70 1.81
N PRO A 393 -5.99 7.66 2.34
CA PRO A 393 -6.27 6.43 1.59
C PRO A 393 -7.34 6.65 0.51
N GLU A 394 -8.16 7.71 0.63
CA GLU A 394 -9.13 8.06 -0.42
C GLU A 394 -8.46 8.66 -1.65
N VAL A 395 -9.03 8.32 -2.81
CA VAL A 395 -8.68 8.97 -4.08
C VAL A 395 -9.08 10.44 -4.02
N LYS A 396 -8.11 11.32 -4.25
CA LYS A 396 -8.32 12.77 -4.33
C LYS A 396 -7.82 13.33 -5.65
N GLU A 397 -8.68 14.05 -6.36
CA GLU A 397 -8.25 14.87 -7.49
C GLU A 397 -7.60 16.17 -6.98
N LEU A 398 -6.47 16.53 -7.58
CA LEU A 398 -5.72 17.74 -7.31
C LEU A 398 -5.40 18.46 -8.62
N GLU A 399 -5.92 19.67 -8.79
CA GLU A 399 -5.55 20.56 -9.89
C GLU A 399 -4.50 21.56 -9.39
N LEU A 400 -3.44 21.76 -10.17
CA LEU A 400 -2.31 22.63 -9.83
C LEU A 400 -2.11 23.68 -10.91
N ASP A 401 -1.95 24.95 -10.51
CA ASP A 401 -1.51 26.04 -11.39
C ASP A 401 -0.03 26.34 -11.15
N LEU A 402 0.83 25.96 -12.09
CA LEU A 402 2.29 26.05 -11.97
C LEU A 402 2.83 27.49 -11.90
N ARG A 403 2.00 28.50 -12.16
CA ARG A 403 2.36 29.91 -11.94
C ARG A 403 2.38 30.29 -10.47
N ASN A 404 1.68 29.53 -9.62
CA ASN A 404 1.72 29.67 -8.18
C ASN A 404 2.89 28.88 -7.59
N GLU A 405 3.74 29.54 -6.79
CA GLU A 405 4.92 28.90 -6.18
C GLU A 405 4.58 27.69 -5.30
N THR A 406 3.44 27.71 -4.61
CA THR A 406 2.99 26.61 -3.76
C THR A 406 2.59 25.40 -4.61
N ASP A 407 1.85 25.62 -5.69
CA ASP A 407 1.40 24.54 -6.57
C ASP A 407 2.55 23.98 -7.40
N ARG A 408 3.49 24.83 -7.83
CA ARG A 408 4.77 24.38 -8.40
C ARG A 408 5.56 23.51 -7.41
N ALA A 409 5.63 23.91 -6.14
CA ALA A 409 6.30 23.11 -5.11
C ALA A 409 5.58 21.77 -4.83
N ARG A 410 4.24 21.72 -4.94
CA ARG A 410 3.46 20.47 -4.88
C ARG A 410 3.73 19.56 -6.06
N SER A 411 3.71 20.11 -7.28
CA SER A 411 4.06 19.38 -8.51
C SER A 411 5.45 18.77 -8.40
N ARG A 412 6.44 19.58 -8.01
CA ARG A 412 7.82 19.13 -7.77
C ARG A 412 7.91 17.98 -6.77
N LEU A 413 7.19 18.06 -5.65
CA LEU A 413 7.16 16.98 -4.66
C LEU A 413 6.67 15.66 -5.30
N LEU A 414 5.55 15.71 -6.02
CA LEU A 414 4.93 14.54 -6.64
C LEU A 414 5.82 13.93 -7.72
N HIS A 415 6.47 14.76 -8.55
CA HIS A 415 7.42 14.28 -9.55
C HIS A 415 8.67 13.64 -8.94
N ARG A 416 9.23 14.22 -7.86
CA ARG A 416 10.37 13.63 -7.14
C ARG A 416 10.02 12.26 -6.56
N LEU A 417 8.84 12.14 -5.95
CA LEU A 417 8.36 10.85 -5.42
C LEU A 417 8.15 9.82 -6.54
N ARG A 418 7.51 10.22 -7.64
CA ARG A 418 7.30 9.34 -8.79
C ARG A 418 8.62 8.86 -9.41
N LEU A 419 9.62 9.75 -9.50
CA LEU A 419 10.96 9.40 -9.97
C LEU A 419 11.65 8.36 -9.06
N LEU A 420 11.43 8.45 -7.75
CA LEU A 420 11.88 7.46 -6.77
C LEU A 420 11.04 6.17 -6.77
N GLY A 421 10.09 6.02 -7.69
CA GLY A 421 9.20 4.86 -7.76
C GLY A 421 8.11 4.85 -6.68
N ILE A 422 7.81 5.99 -6.05
CA ILE A 422 6.75 6.15 -5.04
C ILE A 422 5.54 6.84 -5.70
N PRO A 423 4.55 6.10 -6.23
CA PRO A 423 3.46 6.65 -7.03
C PRO A 423 2.34 7.26 -6.18
N TRP A 424 2.65 8.22 -5.29
CA TRP A 424 1.62 8.89 -4.50
C TRP A 424 0.65 9.71 -5.36
N GLY A 425 1.13 10.22 -6.51
CA GLY A 425 0.31 10.92 -7.48
C GLY A 425 0.46 10.36 -8.89
N GLU A 426 -0.67 10.17 -9.57
CA GLU A 426 -0.75 9.82 -10.98
C GLU A 426 -1.20 11.03 -11.80
N PRO A 427 -0.41 11.52 -12.76
CA PRO A 427 -0.81 12.62 -13.61
C PRO A 427 -1.94 12.18 -14.56
N GLN A 428 -2.93 13.03 -14.74
CA GLN A 428 -4.10 12.78 -15.59
C GLN A 428 -3.96 13.54 -16.92
N THR A 429 -4.33 12.88 -18.02
CA THR A 429 -4.31 13.51 -19.36
C THR A 429 -5.40 14.59 -19.44
N ILE A 430 -5.01 15.84 -19.70
CA ILE A 430 -5.95 16.96 -19.86
C ILE A 430 -6.47 16.98 -21.31
N ALA A 431 -7.79 17.06 -21.49
CA ALA A 431 -8.42 17.23 -22.80
C ALA A 431 -7.92 18.50 -23.51
N ALA A 432 -7.79 18.45 -24.84
CA ALA A 432 -7.11 19.44 -25.67
C ALA A 432 -7.61 20.91 -25.53
N SER A 433 -8.81 21.14 -24.97
CA SER A 433 -9.40 22.47 -24.77
C SER A 433 -8.87 23.26 -23.57
N LYS A 434 -8.06 22.64 -22.68
CA LYS A 434 -7.37 23.30 -21.55
C LYS A 434 -5.83 23.18 -21.64
N ARG A 435 -5.26 23.23 -22.85
CA ARG A 435 -3.80 23.20 -23.11
C ARG A 435 -3.09 24.51 -22.74
N GLY A 436 -3.18 24.92 -21.49
CA GLY A 436 -2.11 25.74 -20.92
C GLY A 436 -1.01 24.79 -20.42
N THR A 437 0.25 25.01 -20.79
CA THR A 437 1.43 24.31 -20.22
C THR A 437 1.57 24.53 -18.70
N PHE A 438 0.71 25.35 -18.10
CA PHE A 438 0.74 25.79 -16.71
C PHE A 438 -0.20 25.01 -15.79
N HIS A 439 -0.97 24.04 -16.30
CA HIS A 439 -1.94 23.31 -15.49
C HIS A 439 -1.65 21.82 -15.46
N GLU A 440 -1.66 21.25 -14.26
CA GLU A 440 -1.54 19.80 -14.05
C GLU A 440 -2.76 19.29 -13.29
N ARG A 441 -3.23 18.10 -13.65
CA ARG A 441 -4.26 17.37 -12.90
C ARG A 441 -3.65 16.08 -12.40
N TRP A 442 -3.82 15.81 -11.12
CA TRP A 442 -3.27 14.66 -10.43
C TRP A 442 -4.38 13.90 -9.73
N LYS A 443 -4.26 12.57 -9.73
CA LYS A 443 -5.03 11.69 -8.86
C LYS A 443 -4.11 11.22 -7.75
N LEU A 444 -4.41 11.58 -6.51
CA LEU A 444 -3.61 11.24 -5.34
C LEU A 444 -4.26 10.11 -4.55
N GLN A 445 -3.46 9.15 -4.12
CA GLN A 445 -3.88 8.11 -3.19
C GLN A 445 -2.67 7.63 -2.39
N TRP A 446 -2.72 7.72 -1.06
CA TRP A 446 -1.65 7.21 -0.22
C TRP A 446 -1.80 5.70 0.00
N GLN A 447 -0.69 4.97 -0.13
CA GLN A 447 -0.63 3.52 0.07
C GLN A 447 0.43 3.16 1.11
N HIS A 448 0.28 2.02 1.78
CA HIS A 448 1.12 1.62 2.92
C HIS A 448 2.47 1.11 2.45
N GLU A 449 2.49 0.50 1.28
CA GLU A 449 3.65 0.03 0.55
C GLU A 449 4.67 1.16 0.33
N PHE A 450 4.20 2.42 0.30
CA PHE A 450 5.09 3.59 0.20
C PHE A 450 6.06 3.67 1.37
N ALA A 451 5.73 3.17 2.57
CA ALA A 451 6.68 3.13 3.69
C ALA A 451 7.94 2.32 3.34
N LEU A 452 7.78 1.16 2.69
CA LEU A 452 8.91 0.35 2.21
C LEU A 452 9.65 1.03 1.06
N LEU A 453 8.93 1.60 0.10
CA LEU A 453 9.55 2.30 -1.03
C LEU A 453 10.36 3.53 -0.56
N ILE A 454 9.91 4.22 0.49
CA ILE A 454 10.65 5.32 1.11
C ILE A 454 11.91 4.81 1.82
N ILE A 455 11.85 3.66 2.50
CA ILE A 455 13.02 3.02 3.11
C ILE A 455 14.02 2.60 2.03
N GLU A 456 13.57 2.00 0.93
CA GLU A 456 14.42 1.65 -0.23
C GLU A 456 15.06 2.90 -0.84
N ALA A 457 14.26 3.95 -1.05
CA ALA A 457 14.73 5.19 -1.65
C ALA A 457 15.74 5.96 -0.78
N ASN A 458 15.76 5.72 0.54
CA ASN A 458 16.68 6.38 1.47
C ASN A 458 18.16 6.08 1.15
N VAL A 459 18.47 4.98 0.46
CA VAL A 459 19.84 4.64 0.02
C VAL A 459 20.41 5.73 -0.90
N TRP A 460 19.56 6.42 -1.67
CA TRP A 460 19.98 7.45 -2.63
C TRP A 460 20.22 8.82 -1.97
N GLY A 461 19.69 9.06 -0.77
CA GLY A 461 19.83 10.34 -0.08
C GLY A 461 18.89 10.50 1.12
N ASN A 462 19.24 11.45 1.98
CA ASN A 462 18.50 11.71 3.24
C ASN A 462 17.33 12.70 3.07
N THR A 463 17.20 13.33 1.89
CA THR A 463 16.12 14.25 1.53
C THR A 463 15.56 13.87 0.18
N LEU A 464 14.31 14.23 -0.14
CA LEU A 464 13.68 13.89 -1.42
C LEU A 464 14.44 14.48 -2.62
N GLU A 465 15.07 15.63 -2.45
CA GLU A 465 15.93 16.22 -3.48
C GLU A 465 17.20 15.41 -3.70
N SER A 466 17.93 15.10 -2.61
CA SER A 466 19.18 14.34 -2.71
C SER A 466 18.93 12.91 -3.19
N ALA A 467 17.88 12.26 -2.69
CA ALA A 467 17.50 10.91 -3.11
C ALA A 467 17.10 10.87 -4.59
N ALA A 468 16.21 11.77 -5.03
CA ALA A 468 15.79 11.81 -6.43
C ALA A 468 16.95 12.15 -7.38
N THR A 469 17.87 13.02 -6.93
CA THR A 469 19.11 13.33 -7.66
C THR A 469 20.02 12.12 -7.76
N GLY A 470 20.31 11.45 -6.63
CA GLY A 470 21.17 10.26 -6.60
C GLY A 470 20.62 9.13 -7.46
N PHE A 471 19.31 8.89 -7.39
CA PHE A 471 18.62 7.92 -8.24
C PHE A 471 18.73 8.28 -9.73
N ALA A 472 18.47 9.54 -10.10
CA ALA A 472 18.57 9.99 -11.49
C ALA A 472 19.99 9.84 -12.06
N LEU A 473 21.02 10.15 -11.27
CA LEU A 473 22.41 9.99 -11.68
C LEU A 473 22.76 8.51 -11.91
N ALA A 474 22.39 7.63 -10.98
CA ALA A 474 22.61 6.19 -11.15
C ALA A 474 21.85 5.61 -12.35
N ALA A 475 20.59 6.03 -12.56
CA ALA A 475 19.82 5.63 -13.73
C ALA A 475 20.49 6.10 -15.04
N ALA A 476 21.02 7.32 -15.07
CA ALA A 476 21.72 7.85 -16.24
C ALA A 476 23.00 7.08 -16.59
N GLU A 477 23.69 6.51 -15.59
CA GLU A 477 24.87 5.66 -15.80
C GLU A 477 24.48 4.29 -16.38
N HIS A 478 23.36 3.71 -15.94
CA HIS A 478 22.87 2.42 -16.42
C HIS A 478 22.19 2.46 -17.80
N HIS A 479 21.64 3.61 -18.19
CA HIS A 479 21.03 3.78 -19.51
C HIS A 479 22.10 3.97 -20.59
N GLU A 480 22.05 3.09 -21.61
CA GLU A 480 22.91 3.16 -22.79
C GLU A 480 22.19 3.76 -24.00
N GLN A 481 20.86 3.80 -23.97
CA GLN A 481 20.05 4.27 -25.09
C GLN A 481 19.63 5.73 -24.92
N LEU A 482 19.73 6.49 -26.00
CA LEU A 482 19.38 7.90 -26.02
C LEU A 482 17.91 8.16 -25.69
N ALA A 483 17.01 7.27 -26.11
CA ALA A 483 15.58 7.37 -25.81
C ALA A 483 15.33 7.34 -24.29
N GLN A 484 15.95 6.39 -23.58
CA GLN A 484 15.84 6.25 -22.12
C GLN A 484 16.40 7.47 -21.38
N LEU A 485 17.55 7.98 -21.82
CA LEU A 485 18.14 9.21 -21.26
C LEU A 485 17.25 10.44 -21.52
N SER A 486 16.57 10.51 -22.67
CA SER A 486 15.65 11.59 -23.01
C SER A 486 14.36 11.55 -22.17
N GLU A 487 13.85 10.36 -21.90
CA GLU A 487 12.72 10.16 -20.98
C GLU A 487 13.11 10.57 -19.55
N LEU A 488 14.28 10.13 -19.08
CA LEU A 488 14.83 10.52 -17.77
C LEU A 488 15.02 12.04 -17.67
N LEU A 489 15.47 12.70 -18.76
CA LEU A 489 15.62 14.15 -18.80
C LEU A 489 14.29 14.86 -18.56
N ASN A 490 13.22 14.39 -19.20
CA ASN A 490 11.89 14.93 -18.98
C ASN A 490 11.45 14.76 -17.51
N LEU A 491 11.75 13.62 -16.87
CA LEU A 491 11.46 13.40 -15.44
C LEU A 491 12.28 14.31 -14.53
N VAL A 492 13.58 14.48 -14.81
CA VAL A 492 14.52 15.34 -14.04
C VAL A 492 14.09 16.81 -14.09
N LEU A 493 13.63 17.29 -15.25
CA LEU A 493 13.11 18.64 -15.41
C LEU A 493 11.80 18.83 -14.64
N GLN A 494 10.87 17.90 -14.78
CA GLN A 494 9.63 17.90 -14.00
C GLN A 494 9.87 17.77 -12.48
N ALA A 495 10.96 17.14 -12.06
CA ALA A 495 11.34 17.01 -10.65
C ALA A 495 12.16 18.20 -10.11
N GLU A 496 12.52 19.18 -10.97
CA GLU A 496 13.43 20.29 -10.69
C GLU A 496 14.69 19.84 -9.94
N LEU A 497 15.56 19.09 -10.62
CA LEU A 497 16.81 18.57 -10.05
C LEU A 497 18.04 19.11 -10.82
N PRO A 498 18.46 20.37 -10.58
CA PRO A 498 19.59 20.96 -11.30
C PRO A 498 20.89 20.14 -11.27
N PRO A 499 21.31 19.54 -10.13
CA PRO A 499 22.55 18.75 -10.10
C PRO A 499 22.49 17.48 -10.98
N ALA A 500 21.31 16.90 -11.18
CA ALA A 500 21.13 15.76 -12.07
C ALA A 500 21.06 16.19 -13.55
N LEU A 501 20.52 17.38 -13.82
CA LEU A 501 20.36 17.92 -15.17
C LEU A 501 21.72 18.05 -15.88
N ASP A 502 22.69 18.70 -15.25
CA ASP A 502 24.00 18.96 -15.85
C ASP A 502 24.69 17.66 -16.29
N ARG A 503 24.74 16.67 -15.38
CA ARG A 503 25.35 15.35 -15.66
C ARG A 503 24.58 14.54 -16.69
N LEU A 504 23.25 14.65 -16.71
CA LEU A 504 22.45 13.97 -17.69
C LEU A 504 22.64 14.56 -19.09
N LEU A 505 22.77 15.89 -19.21
CA LEU A 505 23.09 16.55 -20.48
C LEU A 505 24.48 16.13 -20.99
N GLU A 506 25.49 16.05 -20.11
CA GLU A 506 26.82 15.51 -20.46
C GLU A 506 26.72 14.07 -20.97
N ARG A 507 25.95 13.21 -20.29
CA ARG A 507 25.75 11.81 -20.68
C ARG A 507 25.00 11.67 -22.00
N ILE A 508 23.96 12.47 -22.22
CA ILE A 508 23.21 12.56 -23.47
C ILE A 508 24.13 13.00 -24.61
N HIS A 509 24.96 14.03 -24.39
CA HIS A 509 25.92 14.50 -25.38
C HIS A 509 26.95 13.41 -25.74
N ALA A 510 27.51 12.71 -24.74
CA ALA A 510 28.44 11.60 -24.95
C ALA A 510 27.79 10.42 -25.70
N CYS A 511 26.54 10.07 -25.36
CA CYS A 511 25.78 9.03 -26.05
C CYS A 511 25.47 9.41 -27.49
N ALA A 512 25.05 10.66 -27.73
CA ALA A 512 24.79 11.19 -29.07
C ALA A 512 26.06 11.26 -29.92
N ALA A 513 27.23 11.52 -29.31
CA ALA A 513 28.52 11.50 -29.98
C ALA A 513 28.86 10.12 -30.57
N LEU A 514 28.39 9.04 -29.93
CA LEU A 514 28.59 7.65 -30.34
C LEU A 514 27.41 7.08 -31.14
N ALA A 515 26.26 7.76 -31.15
CA ALA A 515 25.07 7.31 -31.87
C ALA A 515 25.32 7.27 -33.38
N SER A 516 25.23 6.08 -33.96
CA SER A 516 25.30 5.85 -35.40
C SER A 516 23.93 5.92 -36.08
N ASP A 517 22.84 5.71 -35.32
CA ASP A 517 21.47 5.78 -35.83
C ASP A 517 20.88 7.18 -35.63
N VAL A 518 20.60 7.86 -36.75
CA VAL A 518 20.01 9.19 -36.78
C VAL A 518 18.59 9.24 -36.21
N ARG A 519 17.86 8.12 -36.22
CA ARG A 519 16.48 8.05 -35.69
C ARG A 519 16.44 8.38 -34.21
N HIS A 520 17.38 7.83 -33.43
CA HIS A 520 17.45 8.11 -31.99
C HIS A 520 17.68 9.60 -31.69
N LEU A 521 18.44 10.31 -32.53
CA LEU A 521 18.65 11.76 -32.39
C LEU A 521 17.35 12.53 -32.67
N MET A 522 16.65 12.17 -33.75
CA MET A 522 15.39 12.80 -34.15
C MET A 522 14.26 12.53 -33.14
N ASP A 523 14.18 11.32 -32.58
CA ASP A 523 13.14 10.94 -31.61
C ASP A 523 13.37 11.56 -30.23
N ALA A 524 14.61 11.93 -29.89
CA ALA A 524 14.94 12.66 -28.66
C ALA A 524 14.64 14.17 -28.77
N MET A 525 14.56 14.71 -29.99
CA MET A 525 14.43 16.15 -30.23
C MET A 525 13.16 16.79 -29.64
N PRO A 526 11.97 16.17 -29.69
CA PRO A 526 10.75 16.79 -29.15
C PRO A 526 10.84 17.14 -27.67
N ALA A 527 11.52 16.32 -26.88
CA ALA A 527 11.71 16.59 -25.45
C ALA A 527 12.62 17.80 -25.26
N LEU A 528 13.77 17.84 -25.93
CA LEU A 528 14.76 18.90 -25.84
C LEU A 528 14.23 20.25 -26.37
N ALA A 529 13.52 20.23 -27.51
CA ALA A 529 12.99 21.42 -28.15
C ALA A 529 11.95 22.15 -27.30
N ARG A 530 11.06 21.42 -26.61
CA ARG A 530 10.09 22.03 -25.68
C ARG A 530 10.80 22.78 -24.55
N VAL A 531 11.86 22.19 -24.02
CA VAL A 531 12.62 22.72 -22.88
C VAL A 531 13.44 23.94 -23.30
N ALA A 532 14.11 23.86 -24.46
CA ALA A 532 14.87 24.96 -25.02
C ALA A 532 13.99 26.16 -25.42
N ARG A 533 12.79 25.92 -25.98
CA ARG A 533 11.91 26.99 -26.46
C ARG A 533 11.26 27.77 -25.33
N TYR A 534 10.51 27.07 -24.49
CA TYR A 534 9.58 27.74 -23.59
C TYR A 534 10.28 28.15 -22.29
N GLY A 535 11.49 27.63 -22.06
CA GLY A 535 11.95 27.39 -20.71
C GLY A 535 10.96 26.49 -19.97
N ASP A 536 11.37 25.94 -18.84
CA ASP A 536 10.34 25.51 -17.91
C ASP A 536 9.89 26.75 -17.10
N VAL A 537 8.62 26.80 -16.69
CA VAL A 537 8.11 27.70 -15.62
C VAL A 537 8.95 27.53 -14.32
N ARG A 538 9.77 26.49 -14.31
CA ARG A 538 10.67 26.01 -13.27
C ARG A 538 12.12 26.51 -13.40
N GLY A 539 12.46 27.34 -14.39
CA GLY A 539 13.70 28.12 -14.40
C GLY A 539 14.99 27.35 -14.72
N SER A 540 14.93 26.26 -15.49
CA SER A 540 16.11 25.55 -15.98
C SER A 540 16.99 26.44 -16.88
N ASP A 541 18.31 26.24 -16.85
CA ASP A 541 19.25 26.91 -17.75
C ASP A 541 19.02 26.44 -19.20
N THR A 542 18.19 27.18 -19.94
CA THR A 542 17.80 26.87 -21.31
C THR A 542 18.97 26.89 -22.27
N GLN A 543 20.09 27.54 -21.91
CA GLN A 543 21.25 27.68 -22.76
C GLN A 543 21.96 26.34 -22.96
N GLN A 544 22.13 25.54 -21.90
CA GLN A 544 22.78 24.23 -22.00
C GLN A 544 21.95 23.25 -22.84
N VAL A 545 20.64 23.24 -22.64
CA VAL A 545 19.72 22.40 -23.44
C VAL A 545 19.76 22.82 -24.90
N ARG A 546 19.82 24.12 -25.18
CA ARG A 546 19.94 24.64 -26.55
C ARG A 546 21.23 24.18 -27.24
N THR A 547 22.36 24.16 -26.52
CA THR A 547 23.61 23.62 -27.07
C THR A 547 23.49 22.14 -27.47
N VAL A 548 22.78 21.33 -26.67
CA VAL A 548 22.51 19.93 -27.01
C VAL A 548 21.59 19.80 -28.23
N VAL A 549 20.54 20.63 -28.31
CA VAL A 549 19.63 20.70 -29.47
C VAL A 549 20.40 21.02 -30.75
N GLU A 550 21.25 22.05 -30.73
CA GLU A 550 22.06 22.47 -31.88
C GLU A 550 23.03 21.35 -32.32
N ALA A 551 23.66 20.65 -31.37
CA ALA A 551 24.54 19.51 -31.67
C ALA A 551 23.77 18.34 -32.32
N PHE A 552 22.57 18.03 -31.83
CA PHE A 552 21.72 16.97 -32.38
C PHE A 552 21.22 17.31 -33.77
N PHE A 553 20.84 18.57 -33.97
CA PHE A 553 20.38 19.07 -35.25
C PHE A 553 21.49 18.98 -36.30
N ALA A 554 22.68 19.52 -36.01
CA ALA A 554 23.82 19.47 -36.92
C ALA A 554 24.18 18.04 -37.34
N ARG A 555 24.19 17.10 -36.38
CA ARG A 555 24.47 15.68 -36.67
C ARG A 555 23.36 15.00 -37.47
N THR A 556 22.11 15.37 -37.22
CA THR A 556 20.97 14.89 -38.01
C THR A 556 21.09 15.34 -39.45
N LEU A 557 21.46 16.61 -39.70
CA LEU A 557 21.64 17.13 -41.05
C LEU A 557 22.69 16.35 -41.85
N ILE A 558 23.76 15.92 -41.18
CA ILE A 558 24.85 15.15 -41.78
C ILE A 558 24.44 13.69 -42.03
N SER A 559 23.73 13.07 -41.07
CA SER A 559 23.51 11.61 -41.06
C SER A 559 22.23 11.18 -41.78
N LEU A 560 21.21 12.04 -41.85
CA LEU A 560 19.90 11.72 -42.41
C LEU A 560 19.94 11.29 -43.88
N PRO A 561 20.69 11.95 -44.80
CA PRO A 561 20.77 11.50 -46.19
C PRO A 561 21.22 10.05 -46.34
N GLY A 562 22.25 9.64 -45.60
CA GLY A 562 22.75 8.27 -45.62
C GLY A 562 21.72 7.26 -45.09
N ALA A 563 20.96 7.64 -44.06
CA ALA A 563 19.92 6.80 -43.47
C ALA A 563 18.70 6.62 -44.37
N CYS A 564 18.46 7.51 -45.34
CA CYS A 564 17.35 7.42 -46.29
C CYS A 564 17.58 6.42 -47.44
N LEU A 565 18.78 5.84 -47.56
CA LEU A 565 19.17 4.96 -48.66
C LEU A 565 18.80 3.49 -48.39
N SER A 566 18.35 2.78 -49.44
CA SER A 566 18.14 1.32 -49.43
C SER A 566 17.25 0.79 -48.30
N LEU A 567 16.20 1.52 -47.94
CA LEU A 567 15.22 1.12 -46.92
C LEU A 567 14.11 0.24 -47.51
N ASP A 568 13.64 -0.72 -46.72
CA ASP A 568 12.35 -1.37 -46.95
C ASP A 568 11.18 -0.45 -46.52
N GLU A 569 9.94 -0.89 -46.80
CA GLU A 569 8.75 -0.08 -46.52
C GLU A 569 8.53 0.17 -45.01
N GLU A 570 8.85 -0.81 -44.16
CA GLU A 570 8.66 -0.70 -42.70
C GLU A 570 9.66 0.28 -42.09
N ALA A 571 10.94 0.14 -42.43
CA ALA A 571 12.00 1.06 -41.99
C ALA A 571 11.78 2.48 -42.52
N ALA A 572 11.27 2.63 -43.75
CA ALA A 572 10.90 3.93 -44.30
C ALA A 572 9.75 4.60 -43.52
N ARG A 573 8.75 3.84 -43.06
CA ARG A 573 7.65 4.36 -42.21
C ARG A 573 8.17 4.82 -40.85
N THR A 574 9.02 4.02 -40.20
CA THR A 574 9.62 4.41 -38.91
C THR A 574 10.46 5.67 -39.05
N LEU A 575 11.32 5.74 -40.08
CA LEU A 575 12.14 6.93 -40.32
C LEU A 575 11.30 8.17 -40.61
N LEU A 576 10.19 8.03 -41.34
CA LEU A 576 9.25 9.12 -41.59
C LEU A 576 8.65 9.67 -40.28
N THR A 577 8.30 8.81 -39.33
CA THR A 577 7.82 9.24 -38.00
C THR A 577 8.89 10.05 -37.26
N SER A 578 10.15 9.60 -37.27
CA SER A 578 11.25 10.36 -36.66
C SER A 578 11.50 11.70 -37.36
N ILE A 579 11.38 11.77 -38.70
CA ILE A 579 11.45 13.04 -39.44
C ILE A 579 10.33 13.99 -39.01
N GLN A 580 9.11 13.48 -38.80
CA GLN A 580 7.98 14.29 -38.29
C GLN A 580 8.22 14.78 -36.85
N HIS A 581 8.84 13.96 -35.99
CA HIS A 581 9.27 14.38 -34.66
C HIS A 581 10.27 15.54 -34.75
N MET A 582 11.29 15.43 -35.60
CA MET A 582 12.27 16.49 -35.82
C MET A 582 11.61 17.77 -36.36
N ASP A 583 10.75 17.65 -37.36
CA ASP A 583 10.04 18.79 -37.94
C ASP A 583 9.18 19.56 -36.92
N SER A 584 8.37 18.84 -36.15
CA SER A 584 7.56 19.44 -35.08
C SER A 584 8.42 20.11 -34.00
N SER A 585 9.62 19.58 -33.75
CA SER A 585 10.56 20.13 -32.76
C SER A 585 11.17 21.44 -33.24
N ILE A 586 11.55 21.52 -34.52
CA ILE A 586 12.11 22.74 -35.12
C ILE A 586 11.07 23.85 -35.17
N LEU A 587 9.83 23.51 -35.56
CA LEU A 587 8.70 24.45 -35.50
C LEU A 587 8.45 24.93 -34.06
N THR A 588 8.65 24.06 -33.06
CA THR A 588 8.54 24.45 -31.65
C THR A 588 9.62 25.45 -31.25
N LEU A 589 10.89 25.23 -31.63
CA LEU A 589 12.01 26.13 -31.31
C LEU A 589 11.82 27.54 -31.89
N ALA A 590 11.10 27.65 -33.02
CA ALA A 590 10.89 28.89 -33.77
C ALA A 590 12.19 29.67 -33.96
N ASP A 591 13.23 28.94 -34.36
CA ASP A 591 14.54 29.43 -34.75
C ASP A 591 14.59 29.44 -36.29
N GLU A 592 14.69 30.63 -36.89
CA GLU A 592 14.57 30.80 -38.34
C GLU A 592 15.72 30.12 -39.10
N ASP A 593 16.92 30.09 -38.51
CA ASP A 593 18.11 29.52 -39.14
C ASP A 593 18.00 27.98 -39.19
N LEU A 594 17.65 27.35 -38.06
CA LEU A 594 17.44 25.90 -37.99
C LEU A 594 16.31 25.45 -38.93
N HIS A 595 15.23 26.24 -39.01
CA HIS A 595 14.11 25.95 -39.90
C HIS A 595 14.53 26.02 -41.38
N ALA A 596 15.29 27.04 -41.78
CA ALA A 596 15.76 27.19 -43.15
C ALA A 596 16.69 26.03 -43.57
N GLU A 597 17.63 25.63 -42.72
CA GLU A 597 18.54 24.51 -42.98
C GLU A 597 17.81 23.16 -43.09
N TRP A 598 16.81 22.93 -42.23
CA TRP A 598 15.98 21.73 -42.26
C TRP A 598 15.16 21.64 -43.54
N CYS A 599 14.47 22.71 -43.93
CA CYS A 599 13.73 22.76 -45.19
C CYS A 599 14.64 22.53 -46.41
N ALA A 600 15.86 23.09 -46.40
CA ALA A 600 16.83 22.89 -47.46
C ALA A 600 17.30 21.42 -47.57
N LEU A 601 17.45 20.72 -46.44
CA LEU A 601 17.74 19.29 -46.43
C LEU A 601 16.58 18.46 -46.99
N LEU A 602 15.36 18.68 -46.49
CA LEU A 602 14.18 17.93 -46.94
C LEU A 602 13.91 18.14 -48.43
N LYS A 603 14.11 19.35 -48.94
CA LYS A 603 14.01 19.65 -50.36
C LYS A 603 15.01 18.82 -51.19
N ARG A 604 16.29 18.78 -50.79
CA ARG A 604 17.31 17.95 -51.45
C ARG A 604 16.92 16.48 -51.45
N LEU A 605 16.47 15.94 -50.31
CA LEU A 605 16.03 14.54 -50.20
C LEU A 605 14.82 14.23 -51.10
N SER A 606 13.93 15.20 -51.33
CA SER A 606 12.77 15.04 -52.22
C SER A 606 13.13 15.07 -53.71
N GLU A 607 14.25 15.71 -54.07
CA GLU A 607 14.74 15.86 -55.45
C GLU A 607 15.64 14.68 -55.87
N GLU A 608 16.19 13.92 -54.91
CA GLU A 608 17.05 12.77 -55.17
C GLU A 608 16.25 11.50 -55.57
N GLU A 609 16.77 10.75 -56.55
CA GLU A 609 16.15 9.51 -57.05
C GLU A 609 16.46 8.25 -56.24
N GLN A 610 17.23 8.34 -55.15
CA GLN A 610 17.68 7.19 -54.37
C GLN A 610 16.85 6.88 -53.10
N PRO A 611 16.28 7.86 -52.36
CA PRO A 611 15.46 7.60 -51.16
C PRO A 611 14.16 6.84 -51.46
N HIS A 612 13.64 6.06 -50.49
CA HIS A 612 12.36 5.34 -50.65
C HIS A 612 11.19 6.30 -51.00
N PRO A 613 10.24 5.94 -51.89
CA PRO A 613 9.17 6.86 -52.36
C PRO A 613 8.32 7.50 -51.25
N LEU A 614 8.10 6.79 -50.13
CA LEU A 614 7.38 7.30 -48.96
C LEU A 614 8.06 8.54 -48.34
N LEU A 615 9.39 8.62 -48.40
CA LEU A 615 10.17 9.75 -47.87
C LEU A 615 10.22 10.94 -48.84
N ARG A 616 9.93 10.73 -50.13
CA ARG A 616 9.86 11.80 -51.14
C ARG A 616 8.52 12.53 -51.15
N GLN A 617 7.45 11.84 -50.72
CA GLN A 617 6.10 12.39 -50.67
C GLN A 617 5.81 13.21 -49.40
N SER A 618 6.74 13.28 -48.44
CA SER A 618 6.60 14.12 -47.25
C SER A 618 6.78 15.60 -47.60
N ARG A 619 5.84 16.16 -48.38
CA ARG A 619 5.61 17.60 -48.44
C ARG A 619 5.00 18.03 -47.11
N ILE A 620 5.87 18.45 -46.21
CA ILE A 620 5.52 19.20 -45.00
C ILE A 620 4.84 20.50 -45.44
N HIS A 621 3.70 20.80 -44.82
CA HIS A 621 2.84 21.93 -45.16
C HIS A 621 3.62 23.25 -45.17
N ASN A 622 3.66 23.88 -46.34
CA ASN A 622 4.24 25.20 -46.55
C ASN A 622 3.30 26.26 -45.95
N SER A 623 3.48 26.61 -44.68
CA SER A 623 2.81 27.77 -44.06
C SER A 623 3.71 29.00 -44.22
N ALA A 624 3.75 29.58 -45.43
CA ALA A 624 4.22 30.95 -45.57
C ALA A 624 3.13 31.90 -45.05
N PRO A 625 3.45 32.94 -44.25
CA PRO A 625 2.47 33.93 -43.86
C PRO A 625 2.13 34.77 -45.10
N THR A 626 0.91 34.65 -45.59
CA THR A 626 0.35 35.63 -46.51
C THR A 626 0.06 36.92 -45.75
N SER A 627 0.76 37.97 -46.15
CA SER A 627 0.52 39.42 -46.03
C SER A 627 -0.54 39.93 -45.06
#